data_AF-A0A1H8PWG5-F1
#
_entry.id   AF-A0A1H8PWG5-F1
#
_cell.length_a   1.000
_cell.length_b   1.000
_cell.length_c   1.000
_cell.angle_alpha   90.00
_cell.angle_beta   90.00
_cell.angle_gamma   90.00
#
_symmetry.space_group_name_H-M   'P 1'
#
loop_
_entity.id
_entity.type
_entity.pdbx_description
1 polymer ?
#
loop_
_entity_poly.entity_id
_entity_poly.type
_entity_poly.pdbx_seq_one_letter_code
_entity_poly.pdbx_strand_id
1 'polypeptide(L)' 'MLSFKNTHLSETNGLLSLSVSLVNHLSRRSYTLRCELRRDEPVETIDVTRFDKRLRSLRTSIDNSFSGN' A
#
# COMPACT_ATOMS: atom_id res chain seq x y z
N MET A 1 12.77 -4.24 16.95
CA MET A 1 12.76 -3.37 15.76
C MET A 1 11.99 -4.08 14.65
N LEU A 2 11.00 -3.41 14.07
CA LEU A 2 10.26 -3.87 12.89
C LEU A 2 10.76 -3.09 11.68
N SER A 3 10.87 -3.73 10.52
CA SER A 3 11.15 -3.05 9.25
C SER A 3 10.25 -3.58 8.17
N PHE A 4 9.72 -2.71 7.33
CA PHE A 4 9.00 -3.13 6.14
C PHE A 4 9.98 -3.23 4.96
N LYS A 5 9.75 -4.15 4.03
CA LYS A 5 10.55 -4.41 2.83
C LYS A 5 9.63 -4.84 1.69
N ASN A 6 10.13 -4.76 0.46
CA ASN A 6 9.47 -5.29 -0.73
C ASN A 6 8.02 -4.78 -0.88
N THR A 7 7.81 -3.49 -0.63
CA THR A 7 6.51 -2.83 -0.83
C THR A 7 6.20 -2.78 -2.32
N HIS A 8 5.11 -3.42 -2.71
CA HIS A 8 4.59 -3.41 -4.07
C HIS A 8 3.16 -2.88 -4.06
N LEU A 9 2.92 -1.85 -4.86
CA LEU A 9 1.59 -1.28 -5.08
C LEU A 9 1.33 -1.28 -6.58
N SER A 10 0.26 -1.96 -6.99
CA SER A 10 -0.15 -2.04 -8.39
C SER A 10 -1.65 -1.87 -8.53
N GLU A 11 -2.08 -1.31 -9.65
CA GLU A 11 -3.48 -1.27 -10.05
C GLU A 11 -3.64 -1.97 -11.39
N THR A 12 -4.60 -2.88 -11.51
CA THR A 12 -4.88 -3.59 -12.76
C THR A 12 -6.37 -3.90 -12.83
N ASN A 13 -7.04 -3.50 -13.91
CA ASN A 13 -8.47 -3.74 -14.14
C ASN A 13 -9.38 -3.35 -12.96
N GLY A 14 -9.08 -2.22 -12.29
CA GLY A 14 -9.86 -1.74 -11.14
C GLY A 14 -9.61 -2.50 -9.83
N LEU A 15 -8.60 -3.38 -9.80
CA LEU A 15 -8.08 -4.01 -8.60
C LEU A 15 -6.80 -3.30 -8.16
N LEU A 16 -6.84 -2.68 -6.98
CA LEU A 16 -5.66 -2.13 -6.32
C LEU A 16 -5.09 -3.20 -5.39
N SER A 17 -3.85 -3.61 -5.64
CA SER A 17 -3.13 -4.62 -4.86
C SER A 17 -1.95 -3.98 -4.14
N LEU A 18 -1.89 -4.14 -2.82
CA LEU A 18 -0.78 -3.77 -1.96
C LEU A 18 -0.19 -5.04 -1.35
N SER A 19 1.12 -5.22 -1.50
CA SER A 19 1.89 -6.27 -0.82
C SER A 19 3.06 -5.63 -0.10
N VAL A 20 3.26 -5.95 1.18
CA VAL A 20 4.40 -5.48 1.97
C VAL A 20 4.93 -6.60 2.85
N SER A 21 6.24 -6.74 2.93
CA SER A 21 6.89 -7.68 3.84
C SER A 21 7.28 -6.96 5.12
N LEU A 22 6.78 -7.42 6.26
CA LEU A 22 7.16 -6.98 7.59
C LEU A 22 8.19 -7.94 8.18
N VAL A 23 9.39 -7.45 8.45
CA VAL A 23 10.46 -8.22 9.11
C VAL A 23 10.52 -7.80 10.57
N ASN A 24 10.37 -8.78 11.46
CA ASN A 24 10.64 -8.64 12.88
C ASN A 24 12.06 -9.13 13.19
N HIS A 25 12.95 -8.20 13.50
CA HIS A 25 14.37 -8.50 13.77
C HIS A 25 14.58 -9.21 15.11
N LEU A 26 13.69 -9.01 16.09
CA LEU A 26 13.80 -9.64 17.40
C LEU A 26 13.48 -11.13 17.32
N SER A 27 12.44 -11.49 16.56
CA SER A 27 12.03 -12.88 16.37
C SER A 27 12.65 -13.53 15.13
N ARG A 28 13.40 -12.77 14.31
CA ARG A 28 13.88 -13.17 12.97
C ARG A 28 12.78 -13.76 12.08
N ARG A 29 11.56 -13.24 12.20
CA ARG A 29 10.40 -13.71 11.41
C ARG A 29 10.04 -12.67 10.36
N SER A 30 9.64 -13.15 9.20
CA SER A 30 9.11 -12.33 8.11
C SER A 30 7.63 -12.65 7.93
N TYR A 31 6.84 -11.61 7.78
CA TYR A 31 5.41 -11.66 7.54
C TYR A 31 5.12 -10.94 6.23
N THR A 32 4.12 -11.38 5.49
CA THR A 32 3.67 -10.68 4.29
C THR A 32 2.23 -10.24 4.50
N LEU A 33 2.01 -8.93 4.42
CA LEU A 33 0.67 -8.34 4.40
C LEU A 33 0.28 -8.12 2.94
N ARG A 34 -0.82 -8.74 2.53
CA ARG A 34 -1.44 -8.53 1.21
C ARG A 34 -2.82 -7.93 1.40
N CYS A 35 -3.10 -6.86 0.69
CA CYS A 35 -4.39 -6.20 0.65
C CYS A 35 -4.80 -6.03 -0.81
N GLU A 36 -6.03 -6.42 -1.13
CA GLU A 36 -6.62 -6.26 -2.45
C GLU A 36 -7.94 -5.50 -2.30
N LEU A 37 -8.08 -4.43 -3.08
CA LEU A 37 -9.24 -3.56 -3.09
C LEU A 37 -9.81 -3.58 -4.50
N ARG A 38 -10.97 -4.21 -4.67
CA ARG A 38 -11.69 -4.28 -5.94
C ARG A 38 -12.74 -3.17 -5.99
N ARG A 39 -12.81 -2.45 -7.11
CA ARG A 39 -13.88 -1.48 -7.37
C ARG A 39 -15.11 -2.23 -7.89
N ASP A 40 -16.17 -2.33 -7.08
CA ASP A 40 -17.36 -3.15 -7.40
C ASP A 40 -18.33 -2.51 -8.40
N GLU A 41 -18.28 -1.20 -8.61
CA GLU A 41 -19.09 -0.50 -9.63
C GLU A 41 -18.28 0.57 -10.38
N PRO A 42 -18.59 0.83 -11.67
CA PRO A 42 -18.22 2.07 -12.31
C PRO A 42 -19.09 3.16 -11.69
N VAL A 43 -18.72 3.62 -10.51
CA VAL A 43 -19.36 4.80 -9.92
C VAL A 43 -19.00 5.97 -10.84
N GLU A 44 -19.91 6.29 -11.78
CA GLU A 44 -19.97 7.63 -12.34
C GLU A 44 -20.06 8.57 -11.13
N THR A 45 -19.04 9.41 -10.98
CA THR A 45 -18.87 10.36 -9.86
C THR A 45 -18.39 9.75 -8.54
N ILE A 46 -17.07 9.71 -8.35
CA ILE A 46 -16.37 10.49 -7.32
C ILE A 46 -14.95 10.68 -7.87
N ASP A 47 -14.76 11.84 -8.50
CA ASP A 47 -13.50 12.57 -8.58
C ASP A 47 -12.26 11.66 -8.56
N VAL A 48 -11.90 11.07 -9.71
CA VAL A 48 -10.69 10.25 -9.89
C VAL A 48 -9.47 10.95 -9.27
N THR A 49 -9.44 12.28 -9.40
CA THR A 49 -8.47 13.19 -8.77
C THR A 49 -8.41 13.08 -7.25
N ARG A 50 -9.53 12.85 -6.55
CA ARG A 50 -9.58 12.64 -5.09
C ARG A 50 -9.06 11.26 -4.68
N PHE A 51 -9.38 10.21 -5.44
CA PHE A 51 -8.83 8.88 -5.21
C PHE A 51 -7.31 8.89 -5.43
N ASP A 52 -6.85 9.46 -6.54
CA ASP A 52 -5.43 9.61 -6.86
C ASP A 52 -4.68 10.45 -5.82
N LYS A 53 -5.32 11.49 -5.28
CA LYS A 53 -4.75 12.31 -4.20
C LYS A 53 -4.60 11.50 -2.91
N ARG A 54 -5.59 10.66 -2.56
CA ARG A 54 -5.51 9.76 -1.41
C ARG A 54 -4.45 8.68 -1.60
N LEU A 55 -4.36 8.10 -2.80
CA LEU A 55 -3.37 7.10 -3.13
C LEU A 55 -1.94 7.68 -3.06
N ARG A 56 -1.73 8.89 -3.60
CA ARG A 56 -0.46 9.62 -3.47
C ARG A 56 -0.12 9.92 -2.02
N SER A 57 -1.09 10.40 -1.23
CA SER A 57 -0.88 10.68 0.19
C SER A 57 -0.48 9.42 0.97
N LEU A 58 -1.10 8.27 0.66
CA LEU A 58 -0.75 6.99 1.26
C LEU A 58 0.68 6.58 0.89
N ARG A 59 1.05 6.71 -0.40
CA ARG A 59 2.39 6.40 -0.88
C ARG A 59 3.45 7.26 -0.20
N THR A 60 3.23 8.58 -0.10
CA THR A 60 4.11 9.51 0.62
C THR A 60 4.21 9.18 2.12
N SER A 61 3.09 8.82 2.77
CA SER A 61 3.12 8.43 4.18
C SER A 61 3.89 7.13 4.41
N ILE A 62 3.77 6.18 3.49
CA ILE A 62 4.56 4.95 3.47
C ILE A 62 6.02 5.34 3.34
N ASP A 63 6.43 6.04 2.28
CA ASP A 63 7.83 6.43 2.00
C ASP A 63 8.46 7.21 3.17
N ASN A 64 7.73 8.15 3.78
CA ASN A 64 8.19 8.92 4.94
C ASN A 64 8.38 8.07 6.20
N SER A 65 7.68 6.94 6.32
CA SER A 65 7.89 5.98 7.40
C SER A 65 9.20 5.19 7.24
N PHE A 66 9.86 5.28 6.08
CA PHE A 66 11.15 4.62 5.80
C PHE A 66 12.34 5.56 5.76
N SER A 67 12.14 6.86 5.57
CA SER A 67 13.22 7.86 5.51
C SER A 67 13.72 8.32 6.89
N GLY A 68 13.17 7.77 7.97
CA GLY A 68 13.54 8.06 9.36
C GLY A 68 14.51 7.04 10.01
N ASN A 69 15.40 6.41 9.24
CA ASN A 69 16.53 5.61 9.74
C ASN A 69 17.84 6.11 9.15
#